data_AF-A0A031K765-F1
#
_entry.id   AF-A0A031K765-F1
#
_cell.length_a   1.000
_cell.length_b   1.000
_cell.length_c   1.000
_cell.angle_alpha   90.00
_cell.angle_beta   90.00
_cell.angle_gamma   90.00
#
_symmetry.space_group_name_H-M   'P 1'
#
loop_
_entity.id
_entity.type
_entity.pdbx_description
1 polymer ?
#
loop_
_entity_poly.entity_id
_entity_poly.type
_entity_poly.pdbx_seq_one_letter_code
_entity_poly.pdbx_strand_id
1 'polypeptide(L)' 'MYLAPGTQSPISLLELGLHGRSGRIVLLCPDGFWRKGNVDITAERYGITRVAAFEDLVSEVRARLKRWKAE' A
#
# COMPACT_ATOMS: atom_id res chain seq x y z
N MET A 1 4.08 -0.12 -0.56
CA MET A 1 4.13 0.11 0.89
C MET A 1 3.65 -1.16 1.57
N TYR A 2 4.49 -1.74 2.42
CA TYR A 2 4.16 -2.93 3.22
C TYR A 2 4.02 -2.52 4.68
N LEU A 3 2.85 -2.77 5.28
CA LEU A 3 2.58 -2.58 6.70
C LEU A 3 2.60 -3.95 7.37
N ALA A 4 3.72 -4.27 8.02
CA ALA A 4 4.00 -5.61 8.53
C ALA A 4 3.14 -5.96 9.77
N PRO A 5 2.72 -7.23 9.93
CA PRO A 5 2.07 -7.69 11.16
C PRO A 5 2.93 -7.43 12.40
N GLY A 6 2.30 -7.08 13.51
CA GLY A 6 3.00 -6.83 14.79
C GLY A 6 3.75 -5.49 14.89
N THR A 7 3.80 -4.67 13.84
CA THR A 7 4.39 -3.32 13.90
C THR A 7 3.33 -2.25 14.11
N GLN A 8 3.75 -1.07 14.61
CA GLN A 8 2.88 0.10 14.69
C GLN A 8 2.94 1.00 13.45
N SER A 9 4.13 1.13 12.87
CA SER A 9 4.42 1.92 11.65
C SER A 9 3.82 3.34 11.63
N PRO A 10 4.00 4.18 12.68
CA PRO A 10 3.37 5.50 12.75
C PRO A 10 3.79 6.44 11.61
N ILE A 11 5.06 6.41 11.20
CA ILE A 11 5.55 7.24 10.08
C ILE A 11 4.98 6.76 8.75
N SER A 12 4.90 5.45 8.52
CA SER A 12 4.29 4.92 7.29
C SER A 12 2.79 5.19 7.20
N LEU A 13 2.09 5.28 8.34
CA LEU A 13 0.69 5.74 8.36
C LEU A 13 0.55 7.22 7.99
N LEU A 14 1.49 8.07 8.43
CA LEU A 14 1.57 9.47 7.99
C LEU A 14 1.82 9.57 6.48
N GLU A 15 2.81 8.83 5.96
CA GLU A 15 3.12 8.76 4.53
C GLU A 15 1.91 8.28 3.70
N LEU A 16 1.19 7.26 4.19
CA LEU A 16 -0.04 6.77 3.56
C LEU A 16 -1.11 7.86 3.46
N GLY A 17 -1.27 8.67 4.52
CA GLY A 17 -2.19 9.80 4.52
C GLY A 17 -1.79 10.90 3.53
N LEU A 18 -0.51 11.27 3.50
CA LEU A 18 0.03 12.32 2.63
C LEU A 18 -0.04 11.93 1.14
N HIS A 19 0.23 10.67 0.82
CA HIS A 19 0.38 10.21 -0.56
C HIS A 19 -0.78 9.32 -1.05
N GLY A 20 -1.81 9.07 -0.24
CA GLY A 20 -2.91 8.17 -0.55
C GLY A 20 -3.67 8.49 -1.85
N ARG A 21 -3.73 9.77 -2.24
CA ARG A 21 -4.40 10.22 -3.48
C ARG A 21 -3.48 10.32 -4.70
N SER A 22 -2.20 10.00 -4.56
CA SER A 22 -1.21 10.18 -5.64
C SER A 22 -1.35 9.17 -6.79
N GLY A 23 -2.10 8.07 -6.58
CA GLY A 23 -2.14 6.93 -7.49
C GLY A 23 -0.86 6.09 -7.51
N ARG A 24 0.19 6.47 -6.76
CA ARG A 24 1.51 5.81 -6.80
C ARG A 24 1.69 4.70 -5.77
N ILE A 25 0.82 4.64 -4.75
CA ILE A 25 0.92 3.63 -3.70
C ILE A 25 0.32 2.30 -4.19
N VAL A 26 1.10 1.23 -4.08
CA VAL A 26 0.62 -0.17 -4.01
C VAL A 26 0.74 -0.60 -2.56
N LEU A 27 -0.34 -1.05 -1.94
CA LEU A 27 -0.44 -1.30 -0.51
C LEU A 27 -0.58 -2.79 -0.21
N LEU A 28 0.26 -3.29 0.69
CA LEU A 28 0.11 -4.61 1.33
C LEU A 28 -0.05 -4.37 2.84
N CYS A 29 -1.20 -4.77 3.39
CA CYS A 29 -1.52 -4.66 4.81
C CYS A 29 -2.17 -5.97 5.27
N PRO A 30 -1.37 -7.00 5.64
CA PRO A 30 -1.88 -8.31 6.01
C PRO A 30 -2.59 -8.30 7.37
N ASP A 31 -3.23 -9.42 7.69
CA ASP A 31 -3.75 -9.67 9.03
C ASP A 31 -2.64 -9.61 10.08
N GLY A 32 -2.99 -9.11 11.27
CA GLY A 32 -2.03 -8.86 12.35
C GLY A 32 -1.40 -7.47 12.35
N PHE A 33 -1.68 -6.60 11.37
CA PHE A 33 -1.39 -5.17 11.51
C PHE A 33 -2.43 -4.48 12.41
N TRP A 34 -1.98 -3.86 13.49
CA TRP A 34 -2.84 -3.37 14.59
C TRP A 34 -3.91 -2.33 14.20
N ARG A 35 -3.74 -1.64 13.06
CA ARG A 35 -4.71 -0.65 12.52
C ARG A 35 -5.23 -1.03 11.13
N LYS A 36 -5.20 -2.33 10.77
CA LYS A 36 -5.61 -2.82 9.45
C LYS A 36 -6.97 -2.27 8.99
N GLY A 37 -8.00 -2.31 9.84
CA GLY A 37 -9.33 -1.79 9.48
C GLY A 37 -9.33 -0.30 9.07
N ASN A 38 -8.55 0.54 9.76
CA ASN A 38 -8.41 1.95 9.38
C ASN A 38 -7.69 2.11 8.03
N VAL A 39 -6.64 1.29 7.82
CA VAL A 39 -5.88 1.26 6.57
C VAL A 39 -6.76 0.81 5.41
N ASP A 40 -7.56 -0.24 5.58
CA ASP A 40 -8.45 -0.77 4.54
C ASP A 40 -9.50 0.27 4.11
N ILE A 41 -10.19 0.89 5.06
CA ILE A 41 -11.20 1.93 4.79
C ILE A 41 -10.55 3.14 4.10
N THR A 42 -9.35 3.55 4.54
CA THR A 42 -8.62 4.67 3.92
C THR A 42 -8.20 4.33 2.48
N ALA A 43 -7.71 3.11 2.26
CA ALA A 43 -7.29 2.63 0.96
C ALA A 43 -8.47 2.55 -0.02
N GLU A 44 -9.62 2.02 0.43
CA GLU A 44 -10.85 2.00 -0.34
C GLU A 44 -11.31 3.42 -0.70
N ARG A 45 -11.36 4.32 0.30
CA ARG A 45 -11.77 5.71 0.10
C ARG A 45 -10.93 6.46 -0.94
N TYR A 46 -9.63 6.17 -1.02
CA TYR A 46 -8.71 6.83 -1.95
C TYR A 46 -8.42 6.01 -3.21
N GLY A 47 -9.04 4.84 -3.40
CA GLY A 47 -8.80 3.97 -4.55
C GLY A 47 -7.36 3.45 -4.61
N ILE A 48 -6.70 3.25 -3.45
CA ILE A 48 -5.34 2.73 -3.38
C ILE A 48 -5.35 1.26 -3.82
N THR A 49 -4.46 0.90 -4.74
CA THR A 49 -4.29 -0.50 -5.15
C THR A 49 -3.78 -1.33 -3.99
N ARG A 50 -4.51 -2.38 -3.65
CA ARG A 50 -4.18 -3.31 -2.56
C ARG A 50 -3.81 -4.68 -3.12
N VAL A 51 -2.87 -5.33 -2.46
CA VAL A 51 -2.44 -6.71 -2.76
C VAL A 51 -2.43 -7.54 -1.47
N ALA A 52 -2.50 -8.85 -1.60
CA ALA A 52 -2.66 -9.77 -0.46
C ALA A 52 -1.35 -10.48 -0.06
N ALA A 53 -0.42 -10.67 -1.00
CA ALA A 53 0.89 -11.28 -0.75
C ALA A 53 2.05 -10.35 -1.14
N PHE A 54 3.25 -10.67 -0.65
CA PHE A 54 4.46 -9.91 -0.93
C PHE A 54 4.88 -10.04 -2.41
N GLU A 55 4.64 -11.20 -2.99
CA GLU A 55 4.93 -11.56 -4.37
C GLU A 55 4.05 -10.75 -5.34
N ASP A 56 2.79 -10.52 -4.97
CA ASP A 56 1.87 -9.63 -5.68
C ASP A 56 2.36 -8.18 -5.61
N LEU A 57 2.86 -7.75 -4.44
CA LEU A 57 3.43 -6.41 -4.26
C LEU A 57 4.62 -6.19 -5.20
N VAL A 58 5.55 -7.16 -5.26
CA VAL A 58 6.71 -7.11 -6.16
C VAL A 58 6.27 -7.11 -7.63
N SER A 59 5.32 -7.97 -7.99
CA SER A 59 4.83 -8.12 -9.36
C SER A 59 4.14 -6.84 -9.85
N GLU A 60 3.24 -6.25 -9.05
CA GLU A 60 2.53 -5.02 -9.39
C GLU A 60 3.49 -3.82 -9.49
N VAL A 61 4.46 -3.70 -8.59
CA VAL A 61 5.50 -2.64 -8.68
C VAL A 61 6.31 -2.79 -9.96
N ARG A 62 6.76 -4.00 -10.32
CA ARG A 62 7.49 -4.25 -11.58
C ARG A 62 6.65 -3.89 -12.80
N ALA A 63 5.35 -4.24 -12.80
CA ALA A 63 4.44 -3.89 -13.88
C ALA A 63 4.31 -2.37 -14.05
N ARG A 64 4.15 -1.61 -12.94
CA ARG A 64 4.12 -0.14 -12.96
C ARG A 64 5.40 0.48 -13.48
N LEU A 65 6.57 -0.02 -13.05
CA LEU A 65 7.86 0.50 -13.50
C LEU A 65 8.08 0.30 -15.01
N LYS A 66 7.61 -0.82 -15.58
CA LYS A 66 7.66 -1.05 -17.03
C LYS A 66 6.81 -0.04 -17.80
N ARG A 67 5.60 0.26 -17.31
CA ARG A 67 4.71 1.27 -17.90
C ARG A 67 5.31 2.68 -17.83
N TRP A 68 5.90 3.03 -16.69
CA TRP A 68 6.48 4.36 -16.49
C TRP A 68 7.68 4.64 -17.42
N LYS A 69 8.53 3.64 -17.70
CA LYS A 69 9.66 3.82 -18.64
C LYS A 69 9.25 3.87 -20.11
N ALA A 70 7.99 3.57 -20.43
CA ALA A 70 7.47 3.63 -21.79
C ALA A 70 6.88 5.01 -22.15
N GLU A 71 6.82 5.92 -21.18
CA GLU A 71 6.48 7.35 -21.32
C GLU A 71 7.76 8.20 -21.31
#